data_AF-A0A397SD92-F1
#
_entry.id   AF-A0A397SD92-F1
#
_cell.length_a   1.000
_cell.length_b   1.000
_cell.length_c   1.000
_cell.angle_alpha   90.00
_cell.angle_beta   90.00
_cell.angle_gamma   90.00
#
_symmetry.space_group_name_H-M   'P 1'
#
loop_
_entity.id
_entity.type
_entity.pdbx_description
1 polymer ?
#
loop_
_entity_poly.entity_id
_entity_poly.type
_entity_poly.pdbx_seq_one_letter_code
_entity_poly.pdbx_strand_id
1 'polypeptide(L)'
;MFGITFLCFLQGVEEPFLVAVDETDTINHLKEDILTRRRGIICENELGGEQRITSIGEARNEYIQVFMGNPGSVIIPPTLTKQVKETDNKIQGLENKIQGLANIIQSVASIDGAGVEMDYYLEEICKLGVIKVGDELHIDKNYNHHDQAKIPKSVKIGCRVIGIDNGIFTVALIGYDEERKIIISLVLLEIWLLNKFNLDKQYRPKYYGRPDENIDIIRNGEDMGNVKDRYKELKK
;
A
#
# COMPACT_ATOMS: atom_id res chain seq x y z
N MET A 1 15.50 -16.44 52.09
CA MET A 1 15.88 -15.09 51.64
C MET A 1 14.75 -14.60 50.76
N PHE A 2 13.89 -13.72 51.28
CA PHE A 2 12.80 -13.14 50.50
C PHE A 2 13.37 -11.90 49.79
N GLY A 3 13.65 -12.03 48.49
CA GLY A 3 14.05 -10.90 47.65
C GLY A 3 12.88 -10.43 46.80
N ILE A 4 12.75 -9.12 46.61
CA ILE A 4 11.80 -8.52 45.67
C ILE A 4 12.59 -8.13 44.43
N THR A 5 12.08 -8.47 43.23
CA THR A 5 12.67 -8.03 41.97
C THR A 5 11.82 -6.92 41.36
N PHE A 6 12.46 -5.84 40.90
CA PHE A 6 11.84 -4.76 40.15
C PHE A 6 12.21 -4.86 38.68
N LEU A 7 11.22 -4.85 37.79
CA LEU A 7 11.43 -4.68 36.35
C LEU A 7 11.29 -3.18 36.02
N CYS A 8 12.43 -2.53 35.82
CA CYS A 8 12.52 -1.09 35.63
C CYS A 8 12.50 -0.72 34.14
N PHE A 9 11.58 0.17 33.77
CA PHE A 9 11.50 0.80 32.45
C PHE A 9 11.97 2.25 32.57
N LEU A 10 13.07 2.58 31.89
CA LEU A 10 13.64 3.91 31.91
C LEU A 10 13.23 4.68 30.65
N GLN A 11 12.73 5.89 30.81
CA GLN A 11 12.36 6.75 29.69
C GLN A 11 13.56 6.95 28.75
N GLY A 12 13.36 6.70 27.45
CA GLY A 12 14.41 6.80 26.44
C GLY A 12 15.24 5.53 26.26
N VAL A 13 14.97 4.47 27.03
CA VAL A 13 15.64 3.16 26.90
C VAL A 13 14.64 2.14 26.36
N GLU A 14 15.04 1.42 25.31
CA GLU A 14 14.20 0.36 24.73
C GLU A 14 14.11 -0.89 25.60
N GLU A 15 15.22 -1.28 26.24
CA GLU A 15 15.30 -2.50 27.04
C GLU A 15 15.10 -2.24 28.55
N PRO A 16 14.16 -2.93 29.21
CA PRO A 16 14.02 -2.86 30.66
C PRO A 16 15.13 -3.65 31.37
N PHE A 17 15.36 -3.36 32.65
CA PHE A 17 16.36 -4.06 33.47
C PHE A 17 15.82 -4.48 34.84
N LEU A 18 16.41 -5.51 35.45
CA LEU A 18 15.89 -6.17 36.66
C LEU A 18 16.70 -5.84 37.92
N VAL A 19 16.17 -5.04 38.85
CA VAL A 19 16.83 -4.74 40.13
C VAL A 19 16.32 -5.69 41.21
N ALA A 20 17.20 -6.51 41.79
CA ALA A 20 16.87 -7.37 42.92
C ALA A 20 17.17 -6.61 44.23
N VAL A 21 16.27 -6.73 45.20
CA VAL A 21 16.39 -6.10 46.52
C VAL A 21 16.14 -7.15 47.58
N ASP A 22 17.03 -7.22 48.57
CA ASP A 22 16.87 -8.11 49.72
C ASP A 22 16.52 -7.36 51.02
N GLU A 23 16.37 -8.10 52.12
CA GLU A 23 15.96 -7.56 53.42
C GLU A 23 17.01 -6.64 54.08
N THR A 24 18.26 -6.66 53.59
CA THR A 24 19.37 -5.83 54.08
C THR A 24 19.53 -4.54 53.28
N ASP A 25 18.83 -4.44 52.14
CA ASP A 25 18.91 -3.28 51.28
C ASP A 25 18.16 -2.08 51.82
N THR A 26 18.86 -0.94 51.84
CA THR A 26 18.24 0.34 52.14
C THR A 26 17.68 0.97 50.87
N ILE A 27 16.78 1.95 51.03
CA ILE A 27 16.32 2.79 49.91
C ILE A 27 17.50 3.42 49.15
N ASN A 28 18.62 3.70 49.82
CA ASN A 28 19.80 4.26 49.18
C ASN A 28 20.54 3.23 48.33
N HIS A 29 20.59 1.96 48.73
CA HIS A 29 21.15 0.88 47.91
C HIS A 29 20.35 0.72 46.62
N LEU A 30 19.02 0.68 46.73
CA LEU A 30 18.14 0.61 45.56
C LEU A 30 18.35 1.80 44.61
N LYS A 31 18.51 3.02 45.15
CA LYS A 31 18.80 4.21 44.34
C LYS A 31 20.13 4.11 43.62
N GLU A 32 21.20 3.68 44.29
CA GLU A 32 22.52 3.54 43.69
C GLU A 32 22.58 2.44 42.63
N ASP A 33 21.86 1.33 42.82
CA ASP A 33 21.80 0.25 41.84
C ASP A 33 21.10 0.68 40.55
N ILE A 34 19.98 1.40 40.69
CA ILE A 34 19.28 2.00 39.55
C ILE A 34 20.19 3.02 38.84
N LEU A 35 20.87 3.90 39.58
CA LEU A 35 21.76 4.92 39.03
C LEU A 35 22.98 4.31 38.33
N THR A 36 23.55 3.25 38.90
CA THR A 36 24.71 2.56 38.34
C THR A 36 24.36 1.86 37.03
N ARG A 37 23.22 1.18 36.97
CA ARG A 37 22.76 0.59 35.71
C ARG A 37 22.35 1.63 34.68
N ARG A 38 21.73 2.74 35.11
CA ARG A 38 21.49 3.90 34.25
C ARG A 38 22.79 4.39 33.60
N ARG A 39 23.87 4.58 34.37
CA ARG A 39 25.17 5.03 33.84
C ARG A 39 25.74 4.07 32.79
N GLY A 40 25.47 2.77 32.94
CA GLY A 40 25.88 1.75 31.96
C GLY A 40 25.05 1.73 30.67
N ILE A 41 23.82 2.25 30.70
CA ILE A 41 22.86 2.18 29.59
C ILE A 41 22.75 3.52 28.84
N ILE A 42 22.86 4.65 29.56
CA ILE A 42 22.73 6.00 29.00
C ILE A 42 24.07 6.73 29.21
N CYS A 43 24.80 7.00 28.12
CA CYS A 43 25.93 7.94 28.16
C CYS A 43 25.41 9.27 28.72
N GLU A 44 26.12 9.86 29.69
CA GLU A 44 25.67 10.93 30.62
C GLU A 44 25.02 12.18 30.00
N ASN A 45 24.97 12.31 28.67
CA ASN A 45 24.60 13.53 27.95
C ASN A 45 23.15 13.60 27.41
N GLU A 46 22.33 12.54 27.45
CA GLU A 46 21.06 12.54 26.69
C GLU A 46 19.76 12.84 27.46
N LEU A 47 19.76 12.87 28.80
CA LEU A 47 18.53 13.18 29.56
C LEU A 47 18.82 14.14 30.72
N GLY A 48 18.80 15.44 30.41
CA GLY A 48 18.87 16.53 31.38
C GLY A 48 17.57 16.64 32.18
N GLY A 49 17.47 15.91 33.30
CA GLY A 49 16.36 16.02 34.25
C GLY A 49 16.43 15.00 35.37
N GLU A 50 15.86 15.32 36.53
CA GLU A 50 15.64 14.34 37.61
C GLU A 50 14.66 13.26 37.13
N GLN A 51 15.16 12.04 36.92
CA GLN A 51 14.31 10.88 36.67
C GLN A 51 13.81 10.33 38.00
N ARG A 52 12.48 10.26 38.14
CA ARG A 52 11.82 9.74 39.34
C ARG A 52 10.98 8.53 38.94
N ILE A 53 10.61 7.70 39.91
CA ILE A 53 9.54 6.73 39.70
C ILE A 53 8.28 7.54 39.38
N THR A 54 7.74 7.36 38.18
CA THR A 54 6.54 8.06 37.73
C THR A 54 5.29 7.21 37.93
N SER A 55 5.42 5.89 37.80
CA SER A 55 4.31 4.95 38.00
C SER A 55 4.81 3.54 38.33
N ILE A 56 3.93 2.77 38.98
CA ILE A 56 4.10 1.34 39.25
C ILE A 56 3.11 0.61 38.35
N GLY A 57 3.60 -0.36 37.59
CA GLY A 57 2.80 -1.18 36.67
C GLY A 57 2.25 -2.44 37.35
N GLU A 58 2.29 -3.56 36.64
CA GLU A 58 1.85 -4.84 37.20
C GLU A 58 2.81 -5.37 38.27
N ALA A 59 2.24 -5.88 39.36
CA ALA A 59 2.95 -6.75 40.30
C ALA A 59 2.67 -8.20 39.92
N ARG A 60 3.72 -8.93 39.55
CA ARG A 60 3.69 -10.37 39.28
C ARG A 60 4.41 -11.12 40.40
N ASN A 61 4.20 -12.43 40.47
CA ASN A 61 4.85 -13.29 41.47
C ASN A 61 6.39 -13.20 41.41
N GLU A 62 6.95 -12.83 40.25
CA GLU A 62 8.39 -12.79 40.00
C GLU A 62 8.98 -11.38 40.07
N TYR A 63 8.19 -10.34 39.81
CA TYR A 63 8.68 -8.95 39.76
C TYR A 63 7.56 -7.90 39.92
N ILE A 64 7.96 -6.68 40.28
CA ILE A 64 7.11 -5.47 40.26
C ILE A 64 7.58 -4.56 39.12
N GLN A 65 6.69 -4.15 38.22
CA GLN A 65 7.02 -3.19 37.16
C GLN A 65 7.10 -1.76 37.71
N VAL A 66 8.16 -1.05 37.34
CA VAL A 66 8.37 0.35 37.73
C VAL A 66 8.77 1.16 36.52
N PHE A 67 8.09 2.27 36.28
CA PHE A 67 8.42 3.21 35.21
C PHE A 67 9.12 4.43 35.80
N MET A 68 10.23 4.80 35.17
CA MET A 68 11.09 5.89 35.60
C MET A 68 11.27 6.90 34.47
N GLY A 69 11.09 8.18 34.78
CA GLY A 69 11.17 9.24 33.79
C GLY A 69 11.00 10.62 34.42
N ASN A 70 10.94 11.63 33.56
CA ASN A 70 10.60 12.97 33.99
C ASN A 70 9.09 13.02 34.35
N PRO A 71 8.72 13.41 35.58
CA PRO A 71 7.32 13.45 36.02
C PRO A 71 6.44 14.42 35.21
N GLY A 72 7.03 15.37 34.48
CA GLY A 72 6.34 16.26 33.54
C GLY A 72 6.18 15.69 32.12
N SER A 73 6.63 14.46 31.87
CA SER A 73 6.61 13.84 30.54
C SER A 73 5.79 12.56 30.54
N VAL A 74 5.06 12.33 29.46
CA VAL A 74 4.31 11.08 29.25
C VAL A 74 5.30 9.98 28.89
N ILE A 75 5.45 8.98 29.76
CA ILE A 75 6.20 7.77 29.43
C ILE A 75 5.33 6.94 28.49
N ILE A 76 5.75 6.83 27.23
CA ILE A 76 5.13 5.96 26.23
C ILE A 76 5.97 4.68 26.17
N PRO A 77 5.42 3.52 26.58
CA PRO A 77 6.11 2.24 26.46
C PRO A 77 6.57 1.97 25.02
N PRO A 78 7.77 1.42 24.80
CA PRO A 78 8.27 1.08 23.45
C PRO A 78 7.31 0.18 22.66
N THR A 79 6.59 -0.70 23.37
CA THR A 79 5.54 -1.56 22.80
C THR A 79 4.38 -0.77 22.21
N LEU A 80 3.97 0.33 22.85
CA LEU A 80 2.95 1.24 22.33
C LEU A 80 3.46 1.99 21.09
N THR A 81 4.71 2.44 21.09
CA THR A 81 5.32 3.10 19.90
C THR A 81 5.32 2.17 18.68
N LYS A 82 5.66 0.89 18.86
CA LYS A 82 5.63 -0.11 17.79
C LYS A 82 4.20 -0.35 17.28
N GLN A 83 3.23 -0.50 18.19
CA GLN A 83 1.82 -0.70 17.83
C GLN A 83 1.23 0.51 17.08
N VAL A 84 1.58 1.73 17.50
CA VAL A 84 1.18 2.97 16.80
C VAL A 84 1.73 2.96 15.38
N LYS A 85 3.03 2.66 15.19
CA LYS A 85 3.65 2.62 13.87
C LYS A 85 3.06 1.54 12.95
N GLU A 86 2.76 0.36 13.48
CA GLU A 86 2.07 -0.69 12.73
C GLU A 86 0.64 -0.28 12.34
N THR A 87 -0.05 0.47 13.21
CA THR A 87 -1.40 0.97 12.96
C THR A 87 -1.38 2.05 11.88
N ASP A 88 -0.43 2.99 11.94
CA ASP A 88 -0.24 4.02 10.90
C ASP A 88 0.00 3.41 9.52
N ASN A 89 0.86 2.39 9.44
CA ASN A 89 1.12 1.67 8.19
C ASN A 89 -0.16 1.01 7.63
N LYS A 90 -1.00 0.43 8.50
CA LYS A 90 -2.28 -0.17 8.09
C LYS A 90 -3.27 0.89 7.61
N ILE A 91 -3.34 2.03 8.30
CA ILE A 91 -4.18 3.17 7.91
C ILE A 91 -3.76 3.66 6.53
N GLN A 92 -2.47 3.90 6.31
CA GLN A 92 -1.95 4.34 5.01
C GLN A 92 -2.27 3.32 3.89
N GLY A 93 -2.17 2.02 4.18
CA GLY A 93 -2.58 0.95 3.27
C GLY A 93 -4.08 0.99 2.92
N LEU A 94 -4.94 1.29 3.89
CA LEU A 94 -6.39 1.44 3.68
C LEU A 94 -6.72 2.71 2.89
N GLU A 95 -6.07 3.84 3.19
CA GLU A 95 -6.24 5.10 2.47
C GLU A 95 -5.92 4.93 0.98
N ASN A 96 -4.81 4.24 0.66
CA ASN A 96 -4.45 3.93 -0.72
C ASN A 96 -5.53 3.11 -1.44
N LYS A 97 -6.13 2.12 -0.76
CA LYS A 97 -7.23 1.31 -1.32
C LYS A 97 -8.50 2.13 -1.54
N ILE A 98 -8.85 2.98 -0.57
CA ILE A 98 -10.02 3.88 -0.68
C ILE A 98 -9.84 4.86 -1.83
N GLN A 99 -8.66 5.45 -1.99
CA GLN A 99 -8.36 6.34 -3.11
C GLN A 99 -8.46 5.60 -4.45
N GLY A 100 -7.99 4.36 -4.51
CA GLY A 100 -8.18 3.48 -5.66
C GLY A 100 -9.65 3.27 -6.03
N LEU A 101 -10.49 2.96 -5.04
CA LEU A 101 -11.94 2.80 -5.21
C LEU A 101 -12.63 4.11 -5.61
N ALA A 102 -12.24 5.24 -5.02
CA ALA A 102 -12.80 6.55 -5.37
C ALA A 102 -12.50 6.92 -6.83
N ASN A 103 -11.28 6.63 -7.30
CA ASN A 103 -10.89 6.82 -8.71
C ASN A 103 -11.71 5.93 -9.66
N ILE A 104 -12.02 4.69 -9.24
CA ILE A 104 -12.91 3.80 -9.99
C ILE A 104 -14.31 4.41 -10.06
N ILE A 105 -14.90 4.78 -8.93
CA ILE A 105 -16.25 5.37 -8.86
C ILE A 105 -16.35 6.63 -9.73
N GLN A 106 -15.36 7.52 -9.66
CA GLN A 106 -15.32 8.71 -10.52
C GLN A 106 -15.21 8.36 -12.01
N SER A 107 -14.41 7.34 -12.35
CA SER A 107 -14.29 6.88 -13.74
C SER A 107 -15.58 6.27 -14.28
N VAL A 108 -16.37 5.61 -13.43
CA VAL A 108 -17.67 5.03 -13.78
C VAL A 108 -18.75 6.11 -13.85
N ALA A 109 -18.78 7.06 -12.91
CA ALA A 109 -19.75 8.15 -12.89
C ALA A 109 -19.59 9.16 -14.04
N SER A 110 -18.41 9.21 -14.68
CA SER A 110 -18.14 10.09 -15.83
C SER A 110 -18.65 9.52 -17.16
N ILE A 111 -19.25 8.32 -17.15
CA ILE A 111 -19.82 7.67 -18.34
C ILE A 111 -21.32 8.00 -18.38
N ASP A 112 -21.65 9.12 -19.02
CA ASP A 112 -23.00 9.40 -19.48
C ASP A 112 -23.37 8.36 -20.54
N GLY A 113 -24.17 7.37 -20.15
CA GLY A 113 -24.80 6.41 -21.06
C GLY A 113 -24.17 5.01 -21.04
N ALA A 114 -25.02 4.04 -20.65
CA ALA A 114 -24.77 2.60 -20.51
C ALA A 114 -24.08 2.20 -19.21
N GLY A 115 -24.83 1.52 -18.34
CA GLY A 115 -24.32 0.92 -17.11
C GLY A 115 -23.13 0.01 -17.41
N VAL A 116 -21.97 0.40 -16.91
CA VAL A 116 -20.76 -0.41 -16.96
C VAL A 116 -20.89 -1.45 -15.85
N GLU A 117 -21.45 -2.60 -16.20
CA GLU A 117 -21.45 -3.80 -15.36
C GLU A 117 -19.99 -4.22 -15.12
N MET A 118 -19.65 -4.66 -13.90
CA MET A 118 -18.34 -5.22 -13.62
C MET A 118 -18.16 -6.43 -14.53
N ASP A 119 -17.18 -6.34 -15.43
CA ASP A 119 -17.09 -7.23 -16.58
C ASP A 119 -16.57 -8.59 -16.09
N TYR A 120 -17.46 -9.56 -15.85
CA TYR A 120 -17.07 -10.97 -15.57
C TYR A 120 -16.04 -11.48 -16.59
N TYR A 121 -16.03 -10.88 -17.78
CA TYR A 121 -15.06 -11.11 -18.82
C TYR A 121 -13.61 -10.84 -18.40
N LEU A 122 -13.32 -9.79 -17.64
CA LEU A 122 -11.95 -9.53 -17.13
C LEU A 122 -11.54 -10.57 -16.09
N GLU A 123 -12.48 -10.97 -15.22
CA GLU A 123 -12.23 -12.04 -14.26
C GLU A 123 -11.90 -13.35 -14.99
N GLU A 124 -12.63 -13.69 -16.07
CA GLU A 124 -12.33 -14.84 -16.92
C GLU A 124 -10.98 -14.71 -17.65
N ILE A 125 -10.66 -13.53 -18.19
CA ILE A 125 -9.34 -13.23 -18.79
C ILE A 125 -8.22 -13.51 -17.79
N CYS A 126 -8.41 -13.12 -16.52
CA CYS A 126 -7.47 -13.39 -15.43
C CYS A 126 -7.35 -14.89 -15.16
N LYS A 127 -8.49 -15.57 -14.98
CA LYS A 127 -8.55 -17.01 -14.67
C LYS A 127 -7.89 -17.87 -15.75
N LEU A 128 -8.10 -17.52 -17.02
CA LEU A 128 -7.50 -18.20 -18.16
C LEU A 128 -6.04 -17.79 -18.41
N GLY A 129 -5.52 -16.78 -17.72
CA GLY A 129 -4.16 -16.29 -17.91
C GLY A 129 -3.91 -15.70 -19.29
N VAL A 130 -4.94 -15.11 -19.90
CA VAL A 130 -4.87 -14.43 -21.20
C VAL A 130 -3.90 -13.25 -21.08
N ILE A 131 -4.14 -12.38 -20.10
CA ILE A 131 -3.28 -11.28 -19.69
C ILE A 131 -2.60 -11.64 -18.37
N LYS A 132 -1.32 -11.30 -18.25
CA LYS A 132 -0.46 -11.58 -17.09
C LYS A 132 0.28 -10.33 -16.64
N VAL A 133 0.74 -10.35 -15.39
CA VAL A 133 1.67 -9.33 -14.88
C VAL A 133 2.94 -9.35 -15.73
N GLY A 134 3.41 -8.15 -16.11
CA GLY A 134 4.54 -7.95 -17.00
C GLY A 134 4.15 -7.77 -18.48
N ASP A 135 2.94 -8.15 -18.87
CA ASP A 135 2.46 -7.92 -20.24
C ASP A 135 2.33 -6.43 -20.55
N GLU A 136 2.58 -6.07 -21.81
CA GLU A 136 2.25 -4.75 -22.34
C GLU A 136 0.98 -4.85 -23.18
N LEU A 137 0.04 -3.96 -22.91
CA LEU A 137 -1.23 -3.83 -23.61
C LEU A 137 -1.15 -2.61 -24.51
N HIS A 138 -1.23 -2.82 -25.82
CA HIS A 138 -1.05 -1.77 -26.83
C HIS A 138 -2.33 -1.56 -27.64
N ILE A 139 -2.56 -0.31 -28.01
CA ILE A 139 -3.50 0.09 -29.05
C ILE A 139 -2.66 0.68 -30.17
N ASP A 140 -2.58 -0.04 -31.30
CA ASP A 140 -1.93 0.40 -32.54
C ASP A 140 -2.93 0.32 -33.68
N LYS A 141 -3.73 1.38 -33.87
CA LYS A 141 -4.77 1.40 -34.90
C LYS A 141 -5.16 2.80 -35.39
N ASN A 142 -5.84 2.82 -36.53
CA ASN A 142 -6.39 4.03 -37.13
C ASN A 142 -7.86 4.22 -36.71
N TYR A 143 -8.15 5.38 -36.12
CA TYR A 143 -9.51 5.78 -35.77
C TYR A 143 -10.07 6.71 -36.86
N ASN A 144 -11.22 6.35 -37.39
CA ASN A 144 -11.91 7.15 -38.40
C ASN A 144 -12.69 8.30 -37.75
N HIS A 145 -12.70 9.45 -38.40
CA HIS A 145 -13.60 10.52 -38.01
C HIS A 145 -15.05 10.08 -38.26
N HIS A 146 -15.98 10.62 -37.49
CA HIS A 146 -17.42 10.50 -37.77
C HIS A 146 -17.84 11.07 -39.13
N ASP A 147 -16.98 11.86 -39.77
CA ASP A 147 -17.15 12.39 -41.11
C ASP A 147 -16.18 11.61 -42.01
N GLN A 148 -16.72 10.77 -42.87
CA GLN A 148 -15.92 9.84 -43.68
C GLN A 148 -15.00 10.54 -44.70
N ALA A 149 -15.20 11.84 -44.94
CA ALA A 149 -14.31 12.63 -45.80
C ALA A 149 -12.99 13.04 -45.11
N LYS A 150 -12.88 12.87 -43.79
CA LYS A 150 -11.70 13.26 -43.01
C LYS A 150 -10.68 12.12 -42.92
N ILE A 151 -9.40 12.49 -42.92
CA ILE A 151 -8.29 11.54 -42.82
C ILE A 151 -8.33 10.84 -41.44
N PRO A 152 -8.18 9.50 -41.38
CA PRO A 152 -8.11 8.77 -40.12
C PRO A 152 -6.92 9.21 -39.25
N LYS A 153 -7.08 9.12 -37.92
CA LYS A 153 -6.01 9.43 -36.97
C LYS A 153 -5.40 8.13 -36.43
N SER A 154 -4.10 7.96 -36.66
CA SER A 154 -3.34 6.84 -36.10
C SER A 154 -3.08 7.06 -34.62
N VAL A 155 -3.31 6.03 -33.82
CA VAL A 155 -3.04 5.99 -32.39
C VAL A 155 -2.09 4.83 -32.13
N LYS A 156 -0.98 5.14 -31.46
CA LYS A 156 -0.03 4.16 -30.94
C LYS A 156 0.29 4.49 -29.49
N ILE A 157 -0.30 3.74 -28.57
CA ILE A 157 -0.14 3.93 -27.13
C ILE A 157 -0.27 2.60 -26.42
N GLY A 158 0.43 2.43 -25.30
CA GLY A 158 0.32 1.21 -24.50
C GLY A 158 0.62 1.43 -23.03
N CYS A 159 0.29 0.41 -22.24
CA CYS A 159 0.57 0.36 -20.81
C CYS A 159 1.11 -1.02 -20.42
N ARG A 160 1.89 -1.09 -19.35
CA ARG A 160 2.36 -2.35 -18.76
C ARG A 160 1.47 -2.76 -17.59
N VAL A 161 1.10 -4.02 -17.53
CA VAL A 161 0.40 -4.62 -16.39
C VAL A 161 1.39 -4.84 -15.25
N ILE A 162 1.20 -4.16 -14.13
CA ILE A 162 2.09 -4.23 -12.96
C ILE A 162 1.46 -4.99 -11.79
N GLY A 163 0.15 -5.24 -11.82
CA GLY A 163 -0.54 -6.06 -10.81
C GLY A 163 -1.91 -6.51 -11.30
N ILE A 164 -2.34 -7.69 -10.82
CA ILE A 164 -3.66 -8.27 -11.08
C ILE A 164 -4.22 -8.78 -9.74
N ASP A 165 -5.44 -8.39 -9.41
CA ASP A 165 -6.17 -8.85 -8.22
C ASP A 165 -7.64 -9.10 -8.59
N ASN A 166 -8.05 -10.37 -8.70
CA ASN A 166 -9.44 -10.80 -8.94
C ASN A 166 -10.21 -10.00 -10.02
N GLY A 167 -9.66 -9.90 -11.23
CA GLY A 167 -10.31 -9.16 -12.32
C GLY A 167 -10.01 -7.66 -12.35
N ILE A 168 -9.24 -7.15 -11.38
CA ILE A 168 -8.80 -5.76 -11.30
C ILE A 168 -7.34 -5.68 -11.73
N PHE A 169 -7.05 -4.87 -12.74
CA PHE A 169 -5.69 -4.62 -13.21
C PHE A 169 -5.15 -3.32 -12.65
N THR A 170 -3.89 -3.35 -12.22
CA THR A 170 -3.07 -2.15 -12.05
C THR A 170 -2.12 -2.06 -13.23
N VAL A 171 -2.19 -0.95 -13.97
CA VAL A 171 -1.36 -0.71 -15.15
C VAL A 171 -0.54 0.57 -14.98
N ALA A 172 0.62 0.61 -15.61
CA ALA A 172 1.50 1.78 -15.71
C ALA A 172 1.64 2.19 -17.18
N LEU A 173 1.50 3.47 -17.50
CA LEU A 173 1.62 3.96 -18.87
C LEU A 173 3.06 3.83 -19.38
N ILE A 174 3.25 3.33 -20.60
CA ILE A 174 4.60 3.15 -21.18
C ILE A 174 5.16 4.52 -21.59
N GLY A 175 6.41 4.79 -21.21
CA GLY A 175 7.09 6.07 -21.48
C GLY A 175 6.72 7.19 -20.50
N TYR A 176 5.92 6.89 -19.47
CA TYR A 176 5.49 7.83 -18.43
C TYR A 176 5.56 7.13 -17.07
N ASP A 177 6.77 7.05 -16.51
CA ASP A 177 7.14 6.13 -15.42
C ASP A 177 6.34 6.26 -14.11
N GLU A 178 5.55 7.32 -13.94
CA GLU A 178 4.75 7.58 -12.74
C GLU A 178 3.25 7.41 -12.94
N GLU A 179 2.74 7.36 -14.18
CA GLU A 179 1.30 7.35 -14.37
C GLU A 179 0.73 5.92 -14.28
N ARG A 180 0.02 5.67 -13.18
CA ARG A 180 -0.63 4.39 -12.89
C ARG A 180 -2.15 4.54 -12.91
N LYS A 181 -2.83 3.47 -13.31
CA LYS A 181 -4.28 3.41 -13.26
C LYS A 181 -4.78 2.04 -12.86
N ILE A 182 -5.89 2.03 -12.14
CA ILE A 182 -6.67 0.84 -11.86
C ILE A 182 -7.73 0.67 -12.95
N ILE A 183 -7.81 -0.51 -13.52
CA ILE A 183 -8.66 -0.87 -14.64
C ILE A 183 -9.54 -2.04 -14.23
N ILE A 184 -10.85 -1.88 -14.40
CA ILE A 184 -11.87 -2.89 -14.07
C ILE A 184 -12.71 -3.29 -15.29
N SER A 185 -12.38 -2.78 -16.49
CA SER A 185 -12.93 -3.21 -17.78
C SER A 185 -11.94 -2.84 -18.88
N LEU A 186 -11.85 -3.66 -19.94
CA LEU A 186 -11.07 -3.33 -21.13
C LEU A 186 -11.62 -2.09 -21.85
N VAL A 187 -12.92 -1.79 -21.72
CA VAL A 187 -13.51 -0.55 -22.26
C VAL A 187 -12.89 0.66 -21.57
N LEU A 188 -12.77 0.62 -20.24
CA LEU A 188 -12.16 1.71 -19.46
C LEU A 188 -10.67 1.88 -19.78
N LEU A 189 -9.98 0.78 -20.05
CA LEU A 189 -8.60 0.80 -20.52
C LEU A 189 -8.48 1.53 -21.86
N GLU A 190 -9.28 1.13 -22.86
CA GLU A 190 -9.28 1.78 -24.17
C GLU A 190 -9.59 3.29 -24.04
N ILE A 191 -10.65 3.64 -23.31
CA ILE A 191 -11.02 5.05 -23.09
C ILE A 191 -9.90 5.84 -22.42
N TRP A 192 -9.27 5.30 -21.37
CA TRP A 192 -8.18 5.99 -20.67
C TRP A 192 -6.98 6.22 -21.57
N LEU A 193 -6.55 5.20 -22.32
CA LEU A 193 -5.43 5.32 -23.26
C LEU A 193 -5.72 6.35 -24.37
N LEU A 194 -6.94 6.37 -24.92
CA LEU A 194 -7.33 7.36 -25.93
C LEU A 194 -7.44 8.78 -25.39
N ASN A 195 -7.84 8.93 -24.13
CA ASN A 195 -7.79 10.21 -23.44
C ASN A 195 -6.34 10.70 -23.29
N LYS A 196 -5.42 9.81 -22.89
CA LYS A 196 -4.00 10.14 -22.74
C LYS A 196 -3.36 10.54 -24.06
N PHE A 197 -3.76 9.91 -25.16
CA PHE A 197 -3.31 10.26 -26.50
C PHE A 197 -3.99 11.52 -27.07
N ASN A 198 -4.86 12.20 -26.33
CA ASN A 198 -5.64 13.36 -26.80
C ASN A 198 -6.37 13.07 -28.13
N LEU A 199 -6.98 11.89 -28.25
CA LEU A 199 -7.83 11.59 -29.40
C LEU A 199 -9.13 12.39 -29.29
N ASP A 200 -9.43 13.24 -30.28
CA ASP A 200 -10.64 14.07 -30.25
C ASP A 200 -11.90 13.21 -30.28
N LYS A 201 -12.96 13.68 -29.59
CA LYS A 201 -14.24 12.95 -29.48
C LYS A 201 -14.81 12.53 -30.84
N GLN A 202 -14.61 13.35 -31.87
CA GLN A 202 -15.09 13.09 -33.25
C GLN A 202 -14.42 11.91 -33.97
N TYR A 203 -13.28 11.42 -33.46
CA TYR A 203 -12.61 10.21 -33.95
C TYR A 203 -12.89 8.99 -33.07
N ARG A 204 -13.47 9.19 -31.88
CA ARG A 204 -13.72 8.09 -30.95
C ARG A 204 -14.91 7.26 -31.42
N PRO A 205 -14.95 5.95 -31.14
CA PRO A 205 -16.13 5.15 -31.38
C PRO A 205 -17.34 5.75 -30.66
N LYS A 206 -18.50 5.86 -31.34
CA LYS A 206 -19.76 6.25 -30.70
C LYS A 206 -20.18 5.22 -29.64
N TYR A 207 -19.83 3.96 -29.87
CA TYR A 207 -20.07 2.83 -28.98
C TYR A 207 -18.80 1.98 -28.91
N TYR A 208 -18.36 1.67 -27.69
CA TYR A 208 -17.23 0.77 -27.45
C TYR A 208 -17.74 -0.66 -27.40
N GLY A 209 -17.97 -1.26 -28.57
CA GLY A 209 -18.60 -2.58 -28.65
C GLY A 209 -17.67 -3.75 -28.33
N ARG A 210 -16.35 -3.60 -28.54
CA ARG A 210 -15.35 -4.69 -28.51
C ARG A 210 -13.92 -4.19 -28.23
N PRO A 211 -13.61 -3.77 -26.99
CA PRO A 211 -12.27 -3.30 -26.65
C PRO A 211 -11.21 -4.42 -26.72
N ASP A 212 -11.62 -5.67 -26.56
CA ASP A 212 -10.81 -6.88 -26.63
C ASP A 212 -10.24 -7.17 -28.04
N GLU A 213 -10.89 -6.66 -29.09
CA GLU A 213 -10.37 -6.69 -30.47
C GLU A 213 -9.35 -5.58 -30.74
N ASN A 214 -9.30 -4.56 -29.87
CA ASN A 214 -8.53 -3.33 -30.10
C ASN A 214 -7.21 -3.28 -29.33
N ILE A 215 -7.00 -4.25 -28.45
CA ILE A 215 -5.89 -4.28 -27.49
C ILE A 215 -5.07 -5.51 -27.81
N ASP A 216 -3.82 -5.27 -28.22
CA ASP A 216 -2.83 -6.30 -28.47
C ASP A 216 -2.00 -6.56 -27.21
N ILE A 217 -1.61 -7.82 -27.01
CA ILE A 217 -0.81 -8.25 -25.88
C ILE A 217 0.62 -8.51 -26.37
N ILE A 218 1.58 -7.76 -25.84
CA ILE A 218 3.00 -8.04 -26.02
C ILE A 218 3.54 -8.65 -24.73
N ARG A 219 4.10 -9.86 -24.82
CA ARG A 219 4.67 -10.59 -23.68
C ARG A 219 6.15 -10.85 -23.93
N ASN A 220 7.01 -10.31 -23.08
CA ASN A 220 8.46 -10.44 -23.21
C ASN A 220 8.99 -10.02 -24.61
N GLY A 221 8.34 -9.05 -25.24
CA GLY A 221 8.68 -8.57 -26.59
C GLY A 221 8.05 -9.38 -27.74
N GLU A 222 7.34 -10.47 -27.46
CA GLU A 222 6.61 -11.26 -28.45
C GLU A 222 5.15 -10.79 -28.57
N ASP A 223 4.67 -10.68 -29.80
CA ASP A 223 3.27 -10.38 -30.09
C ASP A 223 2.40 -11.63 -29.89
N MET A 224 1.50 -11.57 -28.91
CA MET A 224 0.58 -12.66 -28.57
C MET A 224 -0.77 -12.52 -29.30
N GLY A 225 -0.94 -11.48 -30.13
CA GLY A 225 -2.19 -11.10 -30.76
C GLY A 225 -3.13 -10.31 -29.83
N ASN A 226 -4.33 -10.03 -30.34
CA ASN A 226 -5.34 -9.31 -29.58
C ASN A 226 -5.93 -10.17 -28.43
N VAL A 227 -6.48 -9.48 -27.42
CA VAL A 227 -7.06 -10.12 -26.24
C VAL A 227 -8.16 -11.14 -26.61
N LYS A 228 -9.01 -10.82 -27.58
CA LYS A 228 -10.12 -11.68 -28.01
C LYS A 228 -9.64 -13.02 -28.56
N ASP A 229 -8.66 -12.99 -29.45
CA ASP A 229 -8.16 -14.19 -30.12
C ASP A 229 -7.40 -15.07 -29.12
N ARG A 230 -6.60 -14.45 -28.24
CA ARG A 230 -5.92 -15.18 -27.16
C ARG A 230 -6.90 -15.80 -26.16
N TYR A 231 -7.97 -15.09 -25.81
CA TYR A 231 -9.05 -15.63 -24.98
C TYR A 231 -9.72 -16.85 -25.62
N LYS A 232 -10.05 -16.79 -26.92
CA LYS A 232 -10.63 -17.92 -27.65
C LYS A 232 -9.70 -19.13 -27.74
N GLU A 233 -8.40 -18.90 -27.87
CA GLU A 233 -7.40 -19.97 -27.93
C GLU A 233 -7.34 -20.73 -26.61
N LEU A 234 -7.30 -20.02 -25.48
CA LEU A 234 -7.14 -20.60 -24.15
C LEU A 234 -8.44 -21.15 -23.55
N LYS A 235 -9.60 -20.78 -24.11
CA LYS A 235 -10.90 -21.31 -23.69
C LYS A 235 -11.24 -22.69 -24.29
N LYS A 236 -10.47 -23.16 -25.28
CA LYS A 236 -10.62 -24.48 -25.90
C LYS A 236 -9.97 -25.57 -25.07
#